data_AF-A0A5C4WQB7-F1
#
_entry.id   AF-A0A5C4WQB7-F1
#
_cell.length_a   1.000
_cell.length_b   1.000
_cell.length_c   1.000
_cell.angle_alpha   90.00
_cell.angle_beta   90.00
_cell.angle_gamma   90.00
#
_symmetry.space_group_name_H-M   'P 1'
#
loop_
_entity.id
_entity.type
_entity.pdbx_description
1 polymer ?
#
loop_
_entity_poly.entity_id
_entity_poly.type
_entity_poly.pdbx_seq_one_letter_code
_entity_poly.pdbx_strand_id
1 'polypeptide(L)' 'MANLDRKAMQAVVQRIQRLSDEHWWALDPSCRLMEGDAWVGPAGAKFDAQVHADQRELREMLAQAVHSANQKLASLPDAP' A
#
# COMPACT_ATOMS: atom_id res chain seq x y z
N MET A 1 -31.98 3.75 -2.46
CA MET A 1 -30.74 4.11 -3.19
C MET A 1 -29.53 4.11 -2.24
N ALA A 2 -29.58 4.78 -1.08
CA ALA A 2 -28.47 4.83 -0.11
C ALA A 2 -27.82 3.47 0.30
N ASN A 3 -28.60 2.40 0.48
CA ASN A 3 -28.05 1.06 0.79
C ASN A 3 -27.26 0.47 -0.40
N LEU A 4 -27.68 0.77 -1.64
CA LEU A 4 -26.96 0.36 -2.84
C LEU A 4 -25.63 1.13 -2.97
N ASP A 5 -25.64 2.42 -2.64
CA ASP A 5 -24.44 3.28 -2.66
C ASP A 5 -23.41 2.83 -1.62
N ARG A 6 -23.85 2.43 -0.42
CA ARG A 6 -22.98 1.87 0.62
C ARG A 6 -22.37 0.53 0.21
N LYS A 7 -23.15 -0.38 -0.38
CA LYS A 7 -22.62 -1.66 -0.91
C LYS A 7 -21.60 -1.45 -2.03
N ALA A 8 -21.88 -0.51 -2.94
CA ALA A 8 -20.93 -0.14 -3.98
C ALA A 8 -19.62 0.41 -3.39
N MET A 9 -19.72 1.29 -2.39
CA MET A 9 -18.55 1.81 -1.67
C MET A 9 -17.77 0.68 -0.98
N GLN A 10 -18.45 -0.26 -0.34
CA GLN A 10 -17.81 -1.41 0.30
C GLN A 10 -17.02 -2.26 -0.70
N ALA A 11 -17.56 -2.49 -1.90
CA ALA A 11 -16.84 -3.20 -2.96
C ALA A 11 -15.59 -2.44 -3.43
N VAL A 12 -15.65 -1.10 -3.50
CA VAL A 12 -14.49 -0.25 -3.81
C VAL A 12 -13.43 -0.35 -2.71
N VAL A 13 -13.82 -0.25 -1.44
CA VAL A 13 -12.89 -0.41 -0.30
C VAL A 13 -12.20 -1.77 -0.33
N GLN A 14 -12.95 -2.85 -0.57
CA GLN A 14 -12.38 -4.20 -0.68
C GLN A 14 -11.38 -4.32 -1.84
N ARG A 15 -11.67 -3.67 -2.97
CA ARG A 15 -10.75 -3.64 -4.10
C ARG A 15 -9.46 -2.89 -3.76
N ILE A 16 -9.57 -1.73 -3.09
CA ILE A 16 -8.41 -0.96 -2.64
C ILE A 16 -7.58 -1.78 -1.67
N GLN A 17 -8.20 -2.42 -0.68
CA GLN A 17 -7.53 -3.29 0.28
C GLN A 17 -6.76 -4.41 -0.43
N ARG A 18 -7.43 -5.15 -1.33
CA ARG A 18 -6.79 -6.25 -2.06
C ARG A 18 -5.58 -5.79 -2.86
N LEU A 19 -5.70 -4.67 -3.60
CA LEU A 19 -4.58 -4.12 -4.36
C LEU A 19 -3.44 -3.67 -3.44
N SER A 20 -3.77 -3.06 -2.30
CA SER A 20 -2.77 -2.68 -1.30
C SER A 20 -2.05 -3.89 -0.73
N ASP A 21 -2.76 -4.97 -0.39
CA ASP A 21 -2.17 -6.20 0.13
C ASP A 21 -1.26 -6.88 -0.91
N GLU A 22 -1.72 -6.93 -2.17
CA GLU A 22 -0.96 -7.48 -3.31
C GLU A 22 0.35 -6.72 -3.54
N HIS A 23 0.34 -5.39 -3.40
CA HIS A 23 1.51 -4.54 -3.65
C HIS A 23 2.35 -4.23 -2.41
N TRP A 24 1.91 -4.62 -1.21
CA TRP A 24 2.60 -4.32 0.05
C TRP A 24 4.05 -4.83 0.08
N TRP A 25 4.31 -5.94 -0.60
CA TRP A 25 5.61 -6.61 -0.65
C TRP A 25 6.34 -6.45 -2.00
N ALA A 26 5.88 -5.55 -2.88
CA ALA A 26 6.40 -5.44 -4.24
C ALA A 26 7.92 -5.21 -4.32
N LEU A 27 8.48 -4.47 -3.35
CA LEU A 27 9.92 -4.17 -3.28
C LEU A 27 10.70 -5.07 -2.31
N ASP A 28 10.03 -5.99 -1.61
CA ASP A 28 10.68 -6.89 -0.64
C ASP A 28 11.80 -7.74 -1.26
N PRO A 29 11.63 -8.34 -2.46
CA PRO A 29 12.72 -9.09 -3.10
C PRO A 29 13.95 -8.21 -3.37
N SER A 30 13.73 -6.97 -3.82
CA SER A 30 14.83 -6.03 -4.11
C SER A 30 15.58 -5.65 -2.83
N CYS A 31 14.87 -5.36 -1.73
CA CYS A 31 15.50 -5.09 -0.44
C CYS A 31 16.34 -6.30 0.04
N ARG A 32 15.80 -7.52 -0.02
CA ARG A 32 16.55 -8.73 0.38
C ARG A 32 17.79 -9.00 -0.46
N LEU A 33 17.74 -8.67 -1.75
CA LEU A 33 18.92 -8.81 -2.63
C LEU A 33 20.04 -7.84 -2.22
N MET A 34 19.71 -6.68 -1.63
CA MET A 34 20.70 -5.73 -1.12
C MET A 34 21.37 -6.20 0.18
N GLU A 35 20.66 -6.99 1.01
CA GLU A 35 21.23 -7.59 2.23
C GLU A 35 22.32 -8.64 1.94
N GLY A 36 22.36 -9.20 0.74
CA GLY A 36 23.21 -10.34 0.39
C GLY A 36 24.67 -10.04 0.07
N ASP A 37 25.22 -8.87 0.44
CA ASP A 37 26.57 -8.38 0.08
C ASP A 37 26.89 -8.41 -1.44
N ALA A 38 25.90 -8.67 -2.29
CA ALA A 38 26.07 -8.81 -3.74
C ALA A 38 26.40 -7.46 -4.41
N TRP A 39 26.09 -6.36 -3.74
CA TRP A 39 26.24 -4.99 -4.25
C TRP A 39 27.20 -4.20 -3.36
N VAL A 40 28.45 -4.06 -3.81
CA VAL A 40 29.52 -3.40 -3.05
C VAL A 40 29.81 -1.99 -3.57
N GLY A 41 30.27 -1.14 -2.65
CA GLY A 41 30.76 0.21 -2.95
C GLY A 41 29.68 1.30 -2.94
N PRO A 42 30.07 2.56 -3.23
CA PRO A 42 29.21 3.72 -3.00
C PRO A 42 27.92 3.73 -3.82
N ALA A 43 27.91 3.11 -5.00
CA ALA A 43 26.71 2.98 -5.82
C ALA A 43 25.72 1.97 -5.22
N GLY A 44 26.22 0.82 -4.73
CA GLY A 44 25.41 -0.17 -4.04
C GLY A 44 24.76 0.40 -2.78
N ALA A 45 25.53 1.11 -1.95
CA ALA A 45 25.00 1.77 -0.75
C ALA A 45 23.92 2.82 -1.05
N LYS A 46 24.06 3.59 -2.15
CA LYS A 46 23.03 4.55 -2.57
C LYS A 46 21.76 3.85 -3.05
N PHE A 47 21.90 2.79 -3.83
CA PHE A 47 20.76 2.03 -4.31
C PHE A 47 20.03 1.32 -3.16
N ASP A 48 20.77 0.77 -2.19
CA ASP A 48 20.21 0.19 -0.96
C ASP A 48 19.37 1.20 -0.17
N ALA A 49 19.92 2.40 0.05
CA ALA A 49 19.20 3.47 0.72
C ALA A 49 17.93 3.88 -0.05
N GLN A 50 18.01 3.94 -1.38
CA GLN A 50 16.88 4.33 -2.24
C GLN A 50 15.79 3.27 -2.22
N VAL A 51 16.09 1.98 -2.42
CA VAL A 51 15.06 0.93 -2.47
C VAL A 51 14.33 0.80 -1.14
N HIS A 52 15.03 0.98 -0.02
CA HIS A 52 14.41 1.01 1.30
C HIS A 52 13.55 2.26 1.53
N ALA A 53 13.94 3.41 0.97
CA ALA A 53 13.11 4.61 1.01
C ALA A 53 11.83 4.43 0.18
N ASP A 54 11.96 3.93 -1.05
CA ASP A 54 10.84 3.67 -1.95
C ASP A 54 9.88 2.62 -1.35
N GLN A 55 10.40 1.60 -0.65
CA GLN A 55 9.57 0.61 0.06
C GLN A 55 8.74 1.26 1.17
N ARG A 56 9.33 2.19 1.95
CA ARG A 56 8.59 2.90 2.99
C ARG A 56 7.53 3.82 2.39
N GLU A 57 7.89 4.58 1.36
CA GLU A 57 6.95 5.49 0.67
C GLU A 57 5.77 4.71 0.06
N LEU A 58 6.05 3.58 -0.60
CA LEU A 58 5.01 2.70 -1.13
C LEU A 58 4.05 2.23 -0.02
N ARG A 59 4.58 1.74 1.09
CA ARG A 59 3.76 1.25 2.21
C ARG A 59 2.92 2.37 2.83
N GLU A 60 3.48 3.57 2.97
CA GLU A 60 2.75 4.74 3.45
C GLU A 60 1.60 5.11 2.50
N MET A 61 1.84 5.14 1.19
CA MET A 61 0.80 5.42 0.19
C MET A 61 -0.33 4.37 0.22
N LEU A 62 0.02 3.08 0.30
CA LEU A 62 -0.95 1.99 0.34
C LEU A 62 -1.78 2.02 1.62
N ALA A 63 -1.15 2.29 2.77
CA ALA A 63 -1.83 2.44 4.04
C ALA A 63 -2.77 3.65 4.04
N GLN A 64 -2.33 4.78 3.48
CA GLN A 64 -3.14 5.99 3.36
C GLN A 64 -4.35 5.77 2.44
N ALA A 65 -4.17 5.07 1.32
CA ALA A 65 -5.26 4.73 0.41
C ALA A 65 -6.36 3.90 1.10
N VAL A 66 -5.95 2.86 1.83
CA VAL A 66 -6.85 2.02 2.63
C VAL A 66 -7.54 2.84 3.73
N HIS A 67 -6.79 3.66 4.45
CA HIS A 67 -7.32 4.49 5.52
C HIS A 67 -8.38 5.47 4.99
N SER A 68 -8.06 6.21 3.93
CA SER A 68 -8.98 7.15 3.29
C SER A 68 -10.22 6.46 2.72
N ALA A 69 -10.08 5.26 2.16
CA ALA A 69 -11.22 4.49 1.67
C ALA A 69 -12.17 4.06 2.81
N ASN A 70 -11.61 3.56 3.92
CA ASN A 70 -12.38 3.18 5.10
C ASN A 70 -13.06 4.40 5.76
N GLN A 71 -12.38 5.54 5.87
CA GLN A 71 -12.97 6.79 6.37
C GLN A 71 -14.18 7.22 5.54
N LYS A 72 -14.08 7.14 4.21
CA LYS A 72 -15.21 7.45 3.30
C LYS A 72 -16.38 6.50 3.51
N LEU A 73 -16.14 5.20 3.64
CA LEU A 73 -17.19 4.22 3.91
C LEU A 73 -17.86 4.45 5.27
N ALA A 74 -17.09 4.72 6.32
CA ALA A 74 -17.62 5.00 7.66
C ALA A 74 -18.44 6.30 7.74
N SER A 75 -18.18 7.24 6.83
CA SER A 75 -18.90 8.51 6.75
C SER A 75 -20.25 8.39 6.03
N LEU A 76 -20.53 7.26 5.35
CA LEU A 76 -21.84 7.02 4.77
C LEU A 76 -22.84 6.69 5.89
N PRO A 77 -24.09 7.20 5.86
CA PRO A 77 -25.09 6.86 6.85
C PRO A 77 -25.39 5.35 6.82
N ASP A 78 -25.53 4.75 8.01
CA ASP A 78 -26.15 3.44 8.14
C ASP A 78 -27.64 3.61 7.84
N ALA A 79 -28.15 2.88 6.87
CA ALA A 79 -29.59 2.89 6.60
C ALA A 79 -30.31 2.36 7.85
N PRO A 80 -31.42 2.98 8.30
CA PRO A 80 -32.24 2.47 9.39
C PRO A 80 -32.87 1.12 9.07
#